data_AF-A0A4R2K9C3-F1
#
_entry.id   AF-A0A4R2K9C3-F1
#
_cell.length_a   1.000
_cell.length_b   1.000
_cell.length_c   1.000
_cell.angle_alpha   90.00
_cell.angle_beta   90.00
_cell.angle_gamma   90.00
#
_symmetry.space_group_name_H-M   'P 1'
#
loop_
_entity.id
_entity.type
_entity.pdbx_description
1 polymer ?
#
loop_
_entity_poly.entity_id
_entity_poly.type
_entity_poly.pdbx_seq_one_letter_code
_entity_poly.pdbx_strand_id
1 'polypeptide(L)'
;MIEIPTFELASYQRAVRTVLAHPVITETYPDPDSLPLVRRWATELRSDLADAFGYRLELSPSTARLLRVMDGLDPTQPARTQTDRPFDRRRYAYLALTLAALGRSGTQIALSELADAVAADATRGPVHRAGQ
;
A
#
# COMPACT_ATOMS: atom_id res chain seq x y z
N MET A 1 -11.87 5.50 -23.78
CA MET A 1 -10.46 5.86 -24.02
C MET A 1 -10.39 7.37 -24.11
N ILE A 2 -9.84 8.01 -23.07
CA ILE A 2 -9.70 9.48 -23.03
C ILE A 2 -8.53 9.85 -23.95
N GLU A 3 -8.73 10.78 -24.86
CA GLU A 3 -7.69 11.19 -25.81
C GLU A 3 -6.70 12.13 -25.12
N ILE A 4 -5.43 11.72 -25.05
CA ILE A 4 -4.35 12.55 -24.53
C ILE A 4 -3.72 13.33 -25.69
N PRO A 5 -3.68 14.67 -25.65
CA PRO A 5 -3.01 15.45 -26.68
C PRO A 5 -1.53 15.08 -26.83
N THR A 6 -1.01 15.05 -28.05
CA THR A 6 0.38 14.62 -28.32
C THR A 6 1.43 15.38 -27.51
N PHE A 7 1.21 16.68 -27.26
CA PHE A 7 2.14 17.50 -26.48
C PHE A 7 2.16 17.15 -24.99
N GLU A 8 1.10 16.53 -24.47
CA GLU A 8 1.00 16.12 -23.07
C GLU A 8 1.34 14.64 -22.86
N LEU A 9 1.41 13.86 -23.94
CA LEU A 9 1.64 12.41 -23.90
C LEU A 9 2.88 12.03 -23.10
N ALA A 10 3.98 12.78 -23.24
CA ALA A 10 5.21 12.52 -22.47
C ALA A 10 5.01 12.70 -20.96
N SER A 11 4.22 13.70 -20.55
CA SER A 11 3.86 13.94 -19.15
C SER A 11 2.96 12.83 -18.61
N TYR A 12 1.95 12.43 -19.39
CA TYR A 12 1.06 11.33 -19.05
C TYR A 12 1.82 10.00 -18.88
N GLN A 13 2.67 9.64 -19.85
CA GLN A 13 3.49 8.44 -19.79
C GLN A 13 4.45 8.44 -18.58
N ARG A 14 4.98 9.62 -18.21
CA ARG A 14 5.77 9.74 -16.98
C ARG A 14 4.92 9.44 -15.76
N ALA A 15 3.70 9.98 -15.67
CA ALA A 15 2.78 9.69 -14.56
C ALA A 15 2.44 8.19 -14.46
N VAL A 16 2.14 7.54 -15.60
CA VAL A 16 1.91 6.09 -15.67
C VAL A 16 3.12 5.32 -15.12
N ARG A 17 4.32 5.62 -15.62
CA ARG A 17 5.55 4.95 -15.15
C ARG A 17 5.78 5.16 -13.65
N THR A 18 5.55 6.37 -13.14
CA THR A 18 5.70 6.67 -11.71
C THR A 18 4.77 5.81 -10.85
N VAL A 19 3.49 5.69 -11.21
CA VAL A 19 2.49 4.90 -10.46
C VAL A 19 2.75 3.40 -10.55
N LEU A 20 3.25 2.92 -11.69
CA LEU A 20 3.62 1.51 -11.86
C LEU A 20 4.93 1.15 -11.14
N ALA A 21 5.88 2.08 -11.01
CA ALA A 21 7.10 1.85 -10.27
C ALA A 21 6.88 1.95 -8.74
N HIS A 22 6.02 2.88 -8.31
CA HIS A 22 5.79 3.18 -6.90
C HIS A 22 4.29 3.03 -6.56
N PRO A 23 3.87 1.86 -6.04
CA PRO A 23 2.46 1.61 -5.71
C PRO A 23 1.88 2.53 -4.62
N VAL A 24 2.75 3.16 -3.83
CA VAL A 24 2.38 4.17 -2.83
C VAL A 24 3.26 5.39 -3.07
N ILE A 25 2.60 6.52 -3.30
CA ILE A 25 3.21 7.84 -3.48
C ILE A 25 2.67 8.72 -2.36
N THR A 26 3.55 9.46 -1.70
CA THR A 26 3.24 10.42 -0.63
C THR A 26 3.71 11.81 -1.05
N GLU A 27 3.52 12.80 -0.19
CA GLU A 27 4.05 14.16 -0.41
C GLU A 27 5.58 14.21 -0.53
N THR A 28 6.30 13.21 -0.01
CA THR A 28 7.76 13.19 0.03
C THR A 28 8.38 11.99 -0.69
N TYR A 29 7.59 10.98 -1.06
CA TYR A 29 8.04 9.75 -1.68
C TYR A 29 7.26 9.44 -2.97
N PRO A 30 7.89 9.00 -4.06
CA PRO A 30 9.34 8.81 -4.23
C PRO A 30 10.12 10.13 -4.29
N ASP A 31 9.47 11.20 -4.73
CA ASP A 31 9.96 12.58 -4.73
C ASP A 31 8.77 13.55 -4.61
N PRO A 32 9.00 14.84 -4.25
CA PRO A 32 7.92 15.80 -4.02
C PRO A 32 7.05 16.13 -5.25
N ASP A 33 7.56 15.90 -6.47
CA ASP A 33 6.86 16.24 -7.72
C ASP A 33 5.93 15.11 -8.19
N SER A 34 6.12 13.90 -7.65
CA SER A 34 5.38 12.71 -8.05
C SER A 34 3.90 12.80 -7.73
N LEU A 35 3.52 13.22 -6.52
CA LEU A 35 2.10 13.32 -6.14
C LEU A 35 1.35 14.38 -6.98
N PRO A 36 1.86 15.62 -7.16
CA PRO A 36 1.27 16.59 -8.09
C PRO A 36 1.12 16.06 -9.52
N LEU A 37 2.14 15.37 -10.05
CA LEU A 37 2.10 14.79 -11.39
C LEU A 37 0.99 13.75 -11.53
N VAL A 38 0.82 12.87 -10.55
CA VAL A 38 -0.24 11.86 -10.56
C VAL A 38 -1.62 12.50 -10.39
N ARG A 39 -1.74 13.54 -9.57
CA ARG A 39 -3.01 14.29 -9.42
C ARG A 39 -3.46 14.94 -10.73
N ARG A 40 -2.52 15.48 -11.51
CA ARG A 40 -2.83 16.09 -12.81
C ARG A 40 -3.54 15.12 -13.75
N TRP A 41 -3.12 13.86 -13.76
CA TRP A 41 -3.60 12.81 -14.66
C TRP A 41 -4.55 11.81 -14.00
N ALA A 42 -5.15 12.20 -12.87
CA ALA A 42 -5.86 11.27 -12.00
C ALA A 42 -7.06 10.58 -12.66
N THR A 43 -7.74 11.27 -13.57
CA THR A 43 -8.95 10.76 -14.24
C THR A 43 -8.56 9.71 -15.28
N GLU A 44 -7.58 10.03 -16.11
CA GLU A 44 -7.07 9.22 -17.19
C GLU A 44 -6.37 7.99 -16.65
N LEU A 45 -5.50 8.15 -15.64
CA LEU A 45 -4.85 7.03 -14.97
C LEU A 45 -5.86 6.07 -14.34
N ARG A 46 -6.94 6.57 -13.72
CA ARG A 46 -7.97 5.70 -13.14
C ARG A 46 -8.68 4.87 -14.20
N SER A 47 -9.04 5.48 -15.32
CA SER A 47 -9.69 4.76 -16.43
C SER A 47 -8.74 3.75 -17.04
N ASP A 48 -7.57 4.19 -17.48
CA ASP A 48 -6.65 3.35 -18.27
C ASP A 48 -6.07 2.20 -17.44
N LEU A 49 -5.78 2.42 -16.14
CA LEU A 49 -5.27 1.36 -15.27
C LEU A 49 -6.36 0.34 -14.91
N ALA A 50 -7.62 0.77 -14.76
CA ALA A 50 -8.74 -0.13 -14.57
C ALA A 50 -9.02 -0.94 -15.85
N ASP A 51 -9.03 -0.28 -17.01
CA ASP A 51 -9.35 -0.92 -18.30
C ASP A 51 -8.25 -1.90 -18.74
N ALA A 52 -6.97 -1.55 -18.55
CA ALA A 52 -5.85 -2.37 -19.01
C ALA A 52 -5.47 -3.50 -18.03
N PHE A 53 -5.56 -3.26 -16.72
CA PHE A 53 -5.04 -4.17 -15.70
C PHE A 53 -6.04 -4.54 -14.59
N GLY A 54 -7.23 -3.95 -14.57
CA GLY A 54 -8.16 -4.06 -13.45
C GLY A 54 -7.69 -3.33 -12.19
N TYR A 55 -6.66 -2.48 -12.28
CA TYR A 55 -6.08 -1.81 -11.12
C TYR A 55 -6.93 -0.61 -10.68
N ARG A 56 -6.87 -0.29 -9.39
CA ARG A 56 -7.57 0.86 -8.82
C ARG A 56 -6.57 1.90 -8.31
N LEU A 57 -6.74 3.15 -8.72
CA LEU A 57 -5.96 4.28 -8.21
C LEU A 57 -6.79 5.09 -7.19
N GLU A 58 -6.38 5.04 -5.93
CA GLU A 58 -6.97 5.79 -4.82
C GLU A 58 -6.12 7.04 -4.50
N LEU A 59 -6.76 8.20 -4.40
CA LEU A 59 -6.11 9.46 -4.04
C LEU A 59 -6.70 9.96 -2.72
N SER A 60 -5.82 10.37 -1.82
CA SER A 60 -6.15 11.13 -0.61
C SER A 60 -5.53 12.54 -0.72
N PRO A 61 -5.63 13.43 0.28
CA PRO A 61 -4.91 14.70 0.29
C PRO A 61 -3.38 14.59 0.32
N SER A 62 -2.83 13.52 0.89
CA SER A 62 -1.38 13.35 1.08
C SER A 62 -0.78 12.14 0.35
N THR A 63 -1.60 11.30 -0.28
CA THR A 63 -1.12 10.07 -0.92
C THR A 63 -1.86 9.72 -2.22
N ALA A 64 -1.16 9.01 -3.11
CA ALA A 64 -1.74 8.23 -4.20
C ALA A 64 -1.38 6.75 -3.99
N ARG A 65 -2.35 5.84 -4.11
CA ARG A 65 -2.16 4.40 -3.92
C ARG A 65 -2.70 3.64 -5.12
N LEU A 66 -1.84 2.83 -5.74
CA LEU A 66 -2.23 1.87 -6.76
C LEU A 66 -2.52 0.53 -6.10
N LEU A 67 -3.79 0.15 -6.08
CA LEU A 67 -4.23 -1.18 -5.68
C LEU A 67 -4.20 -2.07 -6.92
N ARG A 68 -3.26 -3.02 -6.91
CA ARG A 68 -3.17 -4.05 -7.93
C ARG A 68 -4.10 -5.19 -7.57
N VAL A 69 -4.72 -5.81 -8.57
CA VAL A 69 -5.41 -7.08 -8.38
C VAL A 69 -4.34 -8.12 -8.08
N MET A 70 -4.37 -8.69 -6.88
CA MET A 70 -3.51 -9.80 -6.50
C MET A 70 -4.35 -11.06 -6.59
N ASP A 71 -4.05 -11.93 -7.56
CA ASP A 71 -4.79 -13.16 -7.80
C ASP A 71 -4.65 -14.18 -6.66
N GLY A 72 -3.63 -14.00 -5.80
CA GLY A 72 -3.42 -14.79 -4.59
C GLY A 72 -2.14 -14.40 -3.86
N LEU A 73 -1.98 -14.92 -2.65
CA LEU A 73 -0.71 -14.89 -1.93
C LEU A 73 0.23 -15.93 -2.55
N ASP A 74 1.29 -15.47 -3.22
CA ASP A 74 2.34 -16.35 -3.74
C ASP A 74 3.42 -16.59 -2.65
N PRO A 75 3.53 -17.82 -2.09
CA PRO A 75 4.51 -18.12 -1.06
C PRO A 75 5.96 -18.02 -1.54
N THR A 76 6.19 -17.96 -2.86
CA THR A 76 7.51 -17.77 -3.46
C THR A 76 7.93 -16.30 -3.56
N GLN A 77 7.01 -15.36 -3.29
CA GLN A 77 7.24 -13.91 -3.34
C GLN A 77 6.98 -13.25 -1.96
N PRO A 78 7.78 -13.57 -0.93
CA PRO A 78 7.65 -12.92 0.36
C PRO A 78 8.03 -11.44 0.26
N ALA A 79 7.44 -10.60 1.12
CA ALA A 79 7.99 -9.27 1.36
C ALA A 79 9.43 -9.41 1.87
N ARG A 80 10.27 -8.41 1.60
CA ARG A 80 11.68 -8.42 1.97
C ARG A 80 11.99 -7.25 2.89
N THR A 81 12.88 -7.47 3.85
CA THR A 81 13.41 -6.40 4.70
C THR A 81 14.34 -5.50 3.90
N GLN A 82 14.72 -4.34 4.46
CA GLN A 82 15.73 -3.47 3.86
C GLN A 82 17.09 -4.18 3.66
N THR A 83 17.36 -5.23 4.44
CA THR A 83 18.54 -6.10 4.36
C THR A 83 18.32 -7.33 3.48
N ASP A 84 17.31 -7.31 2.59
CA ASP A 84 16.96 -8.36 1.63
C ASP A 84 16.58 -9.72 2.26
N ARG A 85 16.21 -9.74 3.55
CA ARG A 85 15.77 -10.98 4.20
C ARG A 85 14.28 -11.21 3.96
N PRO A 86 13.83 -12.45 3.72
CA PRO A 86 12.40 -12.75 3.69
C PRO A 86 11.71 -12.30 4.98
N PHE A 87 10.55 -11.67 4.82
CA PHE A 87 9.66 -11.38 5.93
C PHE A 87 9.00 -12.69 6.34
N ASP A 88 9.55 -13.34 7.36
CA ASP A 88 9.08 -14.66 7.79
C ASP A 88 7.67 -14.61 8.39
N ARG A 89 7.07 -15.79 8.58
CA ARG A 89 5.73 -15.94 9.17
C ARG A 89 5.59 -15.25 10.53
N ARG A 90 6.65 -15.25 11.36
CA ARG A 90 6.61 -14.63 12.69
C ARG A 90 6.57 -13.11 12.58
N ARG A 91 7.34 -12.54 11.67
CA ARG A 91 7.31 -11.09 11.37
C ARG A 91 5.96 -10.65 10.83
N TYR A 92 5.34 -11.44 9.95
CA TYR A 92 3.97 -11.18 9.50
C TYR A 92 2.96 -11.22 10.66
N ALA A 93 3.07 -12.18 11.57
CA ALA A 93 2.21 -12.24 12.75
C ALA A 93 2.36 -10.98 13.63
N TYR A 94 3.59 -10.60 13.96
CA TYR A 94 3.84 -9.38 14.74
C TYR A 94 3.36 -8.12 14.02
N LEU A 95 3.58 -8.01 12.71
CA LEU A 95 3.08 -6.87 11.92
C LEU A 95 1.55 -6.77 12.02
N ALA A 96 0.83 -7.89 11.85
CA ALA A 96 -0.62 -7.92 11.95
C ALA A 96 -1.12 -7.53 13.35
N LEU A 97 -0.46 -8.04 14.41
CA LEU A 97 -0.78 -7.67 15.79
C LEU A 97 -0.52 -6.19 16.08
N THR A 98 0.61 -5.67 15.62
CA THR A 98 0.95 -4.24 15.73
C THR A 98 -0.07 -3.38 15.01
N LEU A 99 -0.45 -3.72 13.77
CA LEU A 99 -1.48 -2.99 13.02
C LEU A 99 -2.85 -3.06 13.72
N ALA A 100 -3.20 -4.20 14.30
CA ALA A 100 -4.45 -4.34 15.06
C ALA A 100 -4.44 -3.49 16.34
N ALA A 101 -3.31 -3.41 17.05
CA ALA A 101 -3.15 -2.54 18.21
C ALA A 101 -3.23 -1.06 17.83
N LEU A 102 -2.54 -0.66 16.76
CA LEU A 102 -2.58 0.70 16.23
C LEU A 102 -3.98 1.10 15.76
N GLY A 103 -4.70 0.20 15.08
CA GLY A 103 -6.07 0.45 14.63
C GLY A 103 -7.09 0.62 15.76
N ARG A 104 -6.78 0.14 16.97
CA ARG A 104 -7.57 0.38 18.20
C ARG A 104 -7.13 1.64 18.94
N SER A 105 -5.91 2.10 18.71
CA SER A 105 -5.41 3.34 19.31
C SER A 105 -5.97 4.57 18.60
N GLY A 106 -6.03 5.70 19.31
CA GLY A 106 -6.35 7.00 18.70
C GLY A 106 -5.19 7.52 17.85
N THR A 107 -5.02 8.83 17.80
CA THR A 107 -3.97 9.47 16.98
C THR A 107 -2.54 9.09 17.39
N GLN A 108 -2.34 8.69 18.66
CA GLN A 108 -1.02 8.38 19.22
C GLN A 108 -1.12 7.27 20.26
N ILE A 109 -0.05 6.47 20.36
CA ILE A 109 0.17 5.45 21.40
C ILE A 109 1.61 5.54 21.89
N ALA A 110 1.85 5.29 23.18
CA ALA A 110 3.22 5.19 23.69
C ALA A 110 3.88 3.90 23.17
N LEU A 111 5.19 3.93 22.91
CA LEU A 111 5.90 2.74 22.41
C LEU A 111 5.83 1.56 23.40
N SER A 112 5.93 1.84 24.71
CA SER A 112 5.78 0.82 25.76
C SER A 112 4.38 0.19 25.75
N GLU A 113 3.35 1.02 25.63
CA GLU A 113 1.96 0.57 25.58
C GLU A 113 1.68 -0.28 24.32
N LEU A 114 2.25 0.11 23.17
CA LEU A 114 2.19 -0.69 21.95
C LEU A 114 2.87 -2.05 22.13
N ALA A 115 4.04 -2.08 22.77
CA ALA A 115 4.77 -3.32 23.02
C ALA A 115 3.98 -4.25 23.95
N ASP A 116 3.40 -3.71 25.03
CA ASP A 116 2.57 -4.46 25.97
C ASP A 116 1.32 -5.04 25.30
N ALA A 117 0.64 -4.25 24.47
CA ALA A 117 -0.53 -4.70 23.71
C ALA A 117 -0.20 -5.85 22.75
N VAL A 118 0.91 -5.73 22.01
CA VAL A 118 1.36 -6.77 21.07
C VAL A 118 1.80 -8.04 21.80
N ALA A 119 2.50 -7.93 22.93
CA ALA A 119 2.91 -9.06 23.75
C ALA A 119 1.70 -9.81 24.34
N ALA A 120 0.71 -9.07 24.84
CA ALA A 120 -0.54 -9.63 25.34
C ALA A 120 -1.33 -10.35 24.23
N ASP A 121 -1.40 -9.80 23.02
CA ASP A 121 -2.10 -10.44 21.91
C ASP A 121 -1.34 -11.67 21.37
N ALA A 122 -0.01 -11.64 21.35
CA ALA A 122 0.82 -12.75 20.87
C ALA A 122 0.72 -13.99 21.77
N THR A 123 0.51 -13.81 23.08
CA THR A 123 0.33 -14.92 24.03
C THR A 123 -1.08 -15.51 24.00
N ARG A 124 -2.07 -14.79 23.44
CA ARG A 124 -3.47 -15.21 23.43
C ARG A 124 -3.78 -16.39 22.48
N GLY A 125 -2.84 -16.78 21.60
CA GLY A 125 -3.01 -17.88 20.65
C GLY A 125 -4.12 -17.62 19.61
N PRO A 126 -4.16 -18.35 18.48
CA PRO A 126 -5.26 -18.23 17.54
C PRO A 126 -6.55 -18.70 18.23
N VAL A 127 -7.50 -17.79 18.44
CA VAL A 127 -8.86 -18.14 18.83
C VAL A 127 -9.50 -18.80 17.62
N HIS A 128 -9.31 -20.10 17.47
CA HIS A 128 -10.11 -20.90 16.55
C HIS A 128 -11.52 -20.95 17.15
N ARG A 129 -12.43 -20.11 16.64
CA ARG A 129 -13.86 -20.32 16.89
C ARG A 129 -14.24 -21.61 16.18
N ALA A 130 -14.18 -22.72 16.92
CA ALA A 130 -14.88 -23.94 16.57
C ALA A 130 -16.39 -23.71 16.78
N GLY A 131 -17.20 -24.00 15.77
CA GLY A 131 -18.66 -23.91 15.77
C GLY A 131 -19.16 -22.59 15.17
N GLN A 132 -19.95 -22.58 14.10
CA GLN A 132 -21.00 -23.53 13.67
C GLN A 132 -21.08 -23.59 12.14
#